data_AF-A0A1I6AD38-F1
#
_entry.id   AF-A0A1I6AD38-F1
#
_cell.length_a   1.000
_cell.length_b   1.000
_cell.length_c   1.000
_cell.angle_alpha   90.00
_cell.angle_beta   90.00
_cell.angle_gamma   90.00
#
_symmetry.space_group_name_H-M   'P 1'
#
loop_
_entity.id
_entity.type
_entity.pdbx_description
1 polymer ?
#
loop_
_entity_poly.entity_id
_entity_poly.type
_entity_poly.pdbx_seq_one_letter_code
_entity_poly.pdbx_strand_id
1 'polypeptide(L)' 'MDFLMISLLIVAAILVFSLIYTWQLARRQKAVDVIDSAIPKAVQAHSYLSNPIFLSYGIFFALLLLIIVFVSIYFF' A
#
# COMPACT_ATOMS: atom_id res chain seq x y z
N MET A 1 10.83 -5.15 -28.59
CA MET A 1 10.51 -4.83 -27.18
C MET A 1 10.73 -6.11 -26.41
N ASP A 2 11.82 -6.18 -25.66
CA ASP A 2 12.21 -7.40 -24.98
C ASP A 2 11.33 -7.65 -23.76
N PHE A 3 11.21 -8.90 -23.33
CA PHE A 3 10.41 -9.30 -22.17
C PHE A 3 10.69 -8.42 -20.94
N LEU A 4 11.98 -8.12 -20.70
CA LEU A 4 12.44 -7.24 -19.63
C LEU A 4 11.86 -5.81 -19.70
N MET A 5 11.77 -5.22 -20.90
CA MET A 5 11.20 -3.89 -21.09
C MET A 5 9.68 -3.88 -20.84
N ILE A 6 8.99 -4.94 -21.25
CA ILE A 6 7.54 -5.08 -21.05
C ILE A 6 7.24 -5.21 -19.55
N SER A 7 8.00 -6.03 -18.83
CA SER A 7 7.86 -6.19 -17.38
C SER A 7 8.13 -4.87 -16.62
N LEU A 8 9.17 -4.13 -17.01
CA LEU A 8 9.49 -2.82 -16.41
C LEU A 8 8.36 -1.80 -16.58
N LEU A 9 7.75 -1.74 -17.77
CA LEU A 9 6.63 -0.85 -18.03
C LEU A 9 5.41 -1.20 -17.18
N ILE A 10 5.10 -2.48 -17.00
CA ILE A 10 4.00 -2.94 -16.16
C ILE A 10 4.24 -2.56 -14.70
N VAL A 11 5.44 -2.81 -14.19
CA VAL A 11 5.80 -2.44 -12.80
C VAL A 11 5.73 -0.93 -12.60
N ALA A 12 6.25 -0.14 -13.54
CA ALA A 12 6.19 1.32 -13.48
C ALA A 12 4.73 1.83 -13.46
N ALA A 13 3.85 1.25 -14.28
CA ALA A 13 2.43 1.60 -14.28
C ALA A 13 1.74 1.30 -12.95
N ILE A 14 2.02 0.14 -12.34
CA ILE A 14 1.47 -0.24 -11.03
C ILE A 14 1.96 0.70 -9.93
N LEU A 15 3.24 1.09 -9.96
CA LEU A 15 3.81 2.03 -8.99
C LEU A 15 3.19 3.42 -9.10
N VAL A 16 3.06 3.95 -10.32
CA VAL A 16 2.43 5.26 -10.55
C VAL A 16 0.97 5.24 -10.10
N PHE A 17 0.22 4.20 -10.45
CA PHE A 17 -1.17 4.06 -10.03
C PHE A 17 -1.31 3.98 -8.50
N SER A 18 -0.47 3.18 -7.85
CA SER A 18 -0.46 3.04 -6.38
C SER A 18 -0.10 4.35 -5.68
N LEU A 19 0.86 5.11 -6.23
CA LEU A 19 1.26 6.40 -5.69
C LEU A 19 0.11 7.42 -5.80
N ILE A 20 -0.54 7.50 -6.96
CA ILE A 20 -1.69 8.40 -7.18
C ILE A 20 -2.85 8.02 -6.24
N TYR A 21 -3.17 6.73 -6.13
CA TYR A 21 -4.22 6.25 -5.24
C TYR A 21 -3.93 6.60 -3.79
N THR A 22 -2.69 6.35 -3.33
CA THR A 22 -2.24 6.67 -1.97
C THR A 22 -2.29 8.18 -1.71
N TRP A 23 -1.85 8.99 -2.67
CA TRP A 23 -1.87 10.45 -2.56
C TRP A 23 -3.30 10.99 -2.47
N GLN A 24 -4.20 10.49 -3.32
CA GLN A 24 -5.62 10.89 -3.28
C GLN A 24 -6.28 10.48 -1.96
N LEU A 25 -5.98 9.28 -1.46
CA LEU A 25 -6.49 8.79 -0.18
C LEU A 25 -5.99 9.65 0.99
N ALA A 26 -4.68 9.97 1.02
CA ALA A 26 -4.09 10.84 2.03
C ALA A 26 -4.69 12.26 1.99
N ARG A 27 -4.96 12.81 0.80
CA ARG A 27 -5.64 14.11 0.66
C ARG A 27 -7.08 14.07 1.15
N ARG A 28 -7.81 12.98 0.90
CA ARG A 28 -9.19 12.80 1.42
C ARG A 28 -9.21 12.69 2.94
N GLN A 29 -8.23 12.01 3.54
CA GLN A 29 -8.09 11.93 4.99
C GLN A 29 -7.75 13.29 5.63
N LYS A 30 -6.90 14.10 4.99
CA LYS A 30 -6.64 15.49 5.45
C LYS A 30 -7.80 16.46 5.22
N ALA A 31 -8.68 16.19 4.26
CA ALA A 31 -9.89 17.01 4.04
C ALA A 31 -11.01 16.71 5.05
N VAL A 32 -10.91 15.61 5.79
CA VAL A 32 -11.76 15.26 6.95
C VAL A 32 -11.18 15.82 8.26
N ASP A 33 -10.17 16.69 8.17
CA ASP A 33 -9.55 17.38 9.31
C ASP A 33 -10.25 18.71 9.62
N VAL A 34 -11.58 18.73 9.47
CA VAL A 34 -12.39 19.64 10.27
C VAL A 34 -12.88 18.83 11.45
N ILE A 35 -12.81 19.41 12.65
CA ILE A 35 -13.53 19.02 13.86
C ILE A 35 -12.75 18.02 14.74
N ASP A 36 -12.18 18.59 15.80
CA ASP A 36 -12.09 18.16 17.20
C ASP A 36 -13.28 17.30 17.70
N SER A 37 -13.60 16.22 16.99
CA SER A 37 -14.74 15.34 17.21
C SER A 37 -14.25 13.98 17.62
N ALA A 38 -14.81 13.48 18.71
CA ALA A 38 -14.46 12.19 19.28
C ALA A 38 -14.52 11.10 18.20
N ILE A 39 -13.42 10.35 18.06
CA ILE A 39 -13.32 9.23 17.11
C ILE A 39 -14.53 8.31 17.32
N PRO A 40 -15.36 8.08 16.29
CA PRO A 40 -16.56 7.25 16.41
C PRO A 40 -16.19 5.85 16.93
N LYS A 41 -16.93 5.33 17.92
CA LYS A 41 -16.67 4.03 18.57
C LYS A 41 -16.55 2.86 17.57
N ALA A 42 -17.20 2.96 16.41
CA ALA A 42 -17.09 1.97 15.33
C ALA A 42 -15.68 1.90 14.70
N VAL A 43 -14.95 3.02 14.64
CA VAL A 43 -13.56 3.08 14.13
C VAL A 43 -12.59 2.54 15.18
N GLN A 44 -12.87 2.74 16.47
CA GLN A 44 -12.09 2.12 17.56
C GLN A 44 -12.19 0.60 17.55
N ALA A 45 -13.34 0.04 17.17
CA ALA A 45 -13.56 -1.41 17.17
C ALA A 45 -12.66 -2.18 16.19
N HIS A 46 -12.24 -1.57 15.07
CA HIS A 46 -11.39 -2.21 14.05
C HIS A 46 -10.24 -1.29 13.61
N SER A 47 -9.58 -0.63 14.56
CA SER A 47 -8.55 0.40 14.30
C SER A 47 -7.39 -0.08 13.41
N TYR A 48 -7.11 -1.38 13.36
CA TYR A 48 -6.05 -1.97 12.54
C TYR A 48 -6.47 -2.22 11.08
N LEU A 49 -7.72 -2.59 10.82
CA LEU A 49 -8.24 -2.86 9.47
C LEU A 49 -8.72 -1.59 8.77
N SER A 50 -9.19 -0.60 9.54
CA SER A 50 -9.70 0.66 9.01
C SER A 50 -8.61 1.72 8.77
N ASN A 51 -7.39 1.50 9.25
CA ASN A 51 -6.29 2.45 9.09
C ASN A 51 -5.35 1.99 7.96
N PRO A 52 -5.37 2.65 6.78
CA PRO A 52 -4.64 2.22 5.60
C PRO A 52 -3.11 2.20 5.79
N ILE A 53 -2.58 2.84 6.84
CA ILE A 53 -1.16 2.78 7.21
C ILE A 53 -0.78 1.38 7.73
N PHE A 54 -1.62 0.75 8.54
CA PHE A 54 -1.32 -0.62 9.03
C PHE A 54 -1.44 -1.65 7.92
N LEU A 55 -2.40 -1.45 7.02
CA LEU A 55 -2.57 -2.32 5.85
C LEU A 55 -1.36 -2.20 4.90
N SER A 56 -0.82 -1.00 4.69
CA SER A 56 0.37 -0.82 3.84
C SER A 56 1.62 -1.50 4.42
N TYR A 57 1.84 -1.45 5.74
CA TYR A 57 2.90 -2.22 6.38
C TYR A 57 2.71 -3.73 6.20
N GLY A 58 1.49 -4.25 6.38
CA GLY A 58 1.21 -5.67 6.18
C GLY A 58 1.51 -6.14 4.75
N ILE A 59 1.06 -5.37 3.75
CA ILE A 59 1.33 -5.65 2.33
C ILE A 59 2.83 -5.56 2.04
N PHE A 60 3.52 -4.55 2.57
CA PHE A 60 4.96 -4.39 2.40
C PHE A 60 5.73 -5.62 2.92
N PHE A 61 5.45 -6.09 4.14
CA PHE A 61 6.12 -7.26 4.70
C PHE A 61 5.78 -8.55 3.94
N ALA A 62 4.53 -8.71 3.48
CA ALA A 62 4.14 -9.86 2.66
C ALA A 62 4.91 -9.90 1.34
N LEU A 63 5.05 -8.76 0.65
CA LEU A 63 5.83 -8.65 -0.57
C LEU A 63 7.32 -8.87 -0.31
N LEU A 64 7.86 -8.31 0.76
CA LEU A 64 9.25 -8.51 1.17
C LEU A 64 9.56 -10.01 1.36
N LEU A 65 8.70 -10.73 2.09
CA LEU A 65 8.86 -12.16 2.31
C LEU A 65 8.77 -12.96 1.00
N LEU A 66 7.83 -12.62 0.12
CA LEU A 66 7.74 -13.23 -1.21
C LEU A 66 9.01 -13.04 -2.03
N ILE A 67 9.59 -11.83 -2.01
CA ILE A 67 10.86 -11.54 -2.70
C ILE A 67 11.99 -12.37 -2.09
N ILE A 68 12.10 -12.43 -0.76
CA ILE A 68 13.14 -13.21 -0.08
C ILE A 68 13.03 -14.69 -0.48
N VAL A 69 11.82 -15.26 -0.45
CA VAL A 69 11.59 -16.67 -0.85
C VAL A 69 11.93 -16.88 -2.33
N PHE A 70 11.47 -15.99 -3.21
CA PHE A 70 11.78 -16.08 -4.64
C PHE A 70 13.29 -16.04 -4.89
N VAL A 71 13.99 -15.09 -4.26
CA VAL A 71 15.45 -14.97 -4.38
C VAL A 71 16.13 -16.21 -3.82
N SER A 72 15.68 -16.71 -2.66
CA SER A 72 16.27 -17.90 -2.04
C SER A 72 16.11 -19.16 -2.87
N ILE A 73 15.04 -19.30 -3.67
CA ILE A 73 14.79 -20.50 -4.48
C ILE A 73 15.53 -20.43 -5.82
N TYR A 74 15.60 -19.24 -6.41
CA TYR A 74 16.14 -19.07 -7.76
C TYR A 74 17.63 -18.70 -7.81
N PHE A 75 18.16 -18.08 -6.75
CA PHE A 75 19.54 -17.57 -6.74
C PHE A 75 20.46 -18.26 -5.71
N PHE A 76 19.91 -19.10 -4.83
CA PHE A 76 20.64 -19.96 -3.89
C PHE A 76 20.27 -21.42 -4.15
#